data_AF-A0A257K5H5-F1
#
_entry.id   AF-A0A257K5H5-F1
#
_cell.length_a   1.000
_cell.length_b   1.000
_cell.length_c   1.000
_cell.angle_alpha   90.00
_cell.angle_beta   90.00
_cell.angle_gamma   90.00
#
_symmetry.space_group_name_H-M   'P 1'
#
loop_
_entity.id
_entity.type
_entity.pdbx_description
1 polymer ?
#
loop_
_entity_poly.entity_id
_entity_poly.type
_entity_poly.pdbx_seq_one_letter_code
_entity_poly.pdbx_strand_id
1 'polypeptide(L)'
;MTENKLPPDAIESLVSTEEKITKFELVSVKPDAGLFSKQVNGVEVSKEVFYFDWLKKIIAEGNATYEGNFVTFKNSEGDTKINDVNEFAFKSTDILFVNKKRVKAEYYAIFDYYPKNRFPEVDEDIQQIRKVVYAFKDGNINLEPMVDYIGKLILNENFQLDNTILIPIPASTKAKTIIRYSKIIEPLAKKINAKNGYNFITTTDHEPNRGHAGGNKIEHFTFHHSPYSGLNVILIDDVRTSGTTFKQTAQRILELGANSVRGVFIAKTIGFN
;
A
#
# COMPACT_ATOMS: atom_id res chain seq x y z
N MET A 1 -54.08 22.14 31.96
CA MET A 1 -54.46 23.57 31.85
C MET A 1 -53.61 24.28 32.89
N THR A 2 -52.61 25.13 32.61
CA THR A 2 -52.24 25.98 31.46
C THR A 2 -50.73 26.25 31.62
N GLU A 3 -49.89 25.93 30.64
CA GLU A 3 -49.28 26.88 29.67
C GLU A 3 -48.72 28.16 30.28
N ASN A 4 -47.38 28.25 30.36
CA ASN A 4 -46.67 29.53 30.43
C ASN A 4 -46.00 29.77 29.07
N LYS A 5 -46.52 30.75 28.33
CA LYS A 5 -46.00 31.23 27.05
C LYS A 5 -44.78 32.12 27.28
N LEU A 6 -43.70 31.87 26.54
CA LEU A 6 -42.60 32.82 26.35
C LEU A 6 -42.99 33.86 25.26
N PRO A 7 -42.51 35.12 25.35
CA PRO A 7 -42.87 36.19 24.41
C PRO A 7 -42.11 36.11 23.07
N PRO A 8 -42.65 36.76 22.01
CA PRO A 8 -42.42 36.40 20.62
C PRO A 8 -41.31 37.21 19.93
N ASP A 9 -40.07 37.18 20.43
CA ASP A 9 -38.92 37.83 19.76
C ASP A 9 -37.72 36.90 19.54
N ALA A 10 -37.96 35.58 19.50
CA ALA A 10 -36.99 34.62 19.00
C ALA A 10 -37.49 34.08 17.67
N ILE A 11 -37.10 34.73 16.57
CA ILE A 11 -36.79 34.17 15.23
C ILE A 11 -36.64 35.36 14.27
N GLU A 12 -35.56 35.33 13.48
CA GLU A 12 -35.12 36.30 12.45
C GLU A 12 -34.46 37.57 13.00
N SER A 13 -33.22 37.94 12.65
CA SER A 13 -32.40 37.67 11.49
C SER A 13 -30.95 38.05 11.87
N LEU A 14 -29.94 37.22 11.58
CA LEU A 14 -29.05 37.45 10.43
C LEU A 14 -28.87 38.95 10.14
N VAL A 15 -27.75 39.52 10.57
CA VAL A 15 -26.85 40.35 9.76
C VAL A 15 -25.89 41.12 10.69
N SER A 16 -24.62 41.04 10.32
CA SER A 16 -23.53 41.99 10.61
C SER A 16 -22.63 41.72 11.82
N THR A 17 -21.33 41.90 11.51
CA THR A 17 -20.19 42.22 12.37
C THR A 17 -19.65 41.13 13.28
N GLU A 18 -18.67 40.37 12.77
CA GLU A 18 -17.40 40.16 13.49
C GLU A 18 -16.24 40.17 12.49
N GLU A 19 -15.69 41.37 12.32
CA GLU A 19 -14.34 41.61 11.80
C GLU A 19 -13.49 42.12 12.99
N LYS A 20 -12.19 41.74 12.99
CA LYS A 20 -11.02 42.23 13.78
C LYS A 20 -10.61 41.36 14.99
N ILE A 21 -9.34 41.05 15.28
CA ILE A 21 -7.96 41.32 14.77
C ILE A 21 -7.07 40.32 15.57
N THR A 22 -6.34 39.37 14.95
CA THR A 22 -4.89 39.36 14.60
C THR A 22 -3.87 38.84 15.65
N LYS A 23 -3.02 37.90 15.16
CA LYS A 23 -1.59 37.63 15.43
C LYS A 23 -1.17 36.62 16.52
N PHE A 24 -0.65 35.47 16.07
CA PHE A 24 0.74 35.05 16.33
C PHE A 24 1.30 34.29 15.11
N GLU A 25 2.45 34.75 14.61
CA GLU A 25 3.31 34.02 13.68
C GLU A 25 4.20 33.05 14.47
N LEU A 26 4.37 31.84 13.94
CA LEU A 26 5.62 31.08 14.05
C LEU A 26 5.89 30.41 12.69
N VAL A 27 7.03 30.78 12.11
CA VAL A 27 7.55 30.32 10.81
C VAL A 27 8.70 29.33 11.04
N SER A 28 8.80 28.35 10.12
CA SER A 28 9.94 27.47 9.79
C SER A 28 10.01 26.11 10.55
N VAL A 29 10.26 24.94 9.95
CA VAL A 29 10.84 24.54 8.65
C VAL A 29 10.17 23.23 8.15
N LYS A 30 10.01 23.12 6.82
CA LYS A 30 9.49 21.98 6.04
C LYS A 30 10.17 20.63 6.30
N PRO A 31 9.46 19.51 6.08
CA PRO A 31 9.94 18.42 5.24
C PRO A 31 9.29 18.57 3.87
N ASP A 32 10.09 18.79 2.82
CA ASP A 32 9.64 18.70 1.44
C ASP A 32 9.09 17.28 1.19
N ALA A 33 7.77 17.15 1.25
CA ALA A 33 7.01 16.09 0.60
C ALA A 33 5.93 16.81 -0.19
N GLY A 34 6.14 16.97 -1.50
CA GLY A 34 5.17 17.59 -2.38
C GLY A 34 3.81 16.90 -2.25
N LEU A 35 2.90 17.54 -1.53
CA LEU A 35 1.47 17.27 -1.56
C LEU A 35 0.97 17.88 -2.87
N PHE A 36 0.97 17.07 -3.93
CA PHE A 36 0.52 17.50 -5.25
C PHE A 36 -1.01 17.43 -5.31
N SER A 37 -1.66 18.60 -5.27
CA SER A 37 -3.08 18.73 -5.61
C SER A 37 -3.28 18.63 -7.14
N LYS A 38 -4.43 18.12 -7.55
CA LYS A 38 -4.88 18.17 -8.95
C LYS A 38 -6.19 18.93 -9.02
N GLN A 39 -6.34 19.74 -10.07
CA GLN A 39 -7.64 20.30 -10.43
C GLN A 39 -8.41 19.32 -11.32
N VAL A 40 -9.62 18.99 -10.89
CA VAL A 40 -10.62 18.27 -11.71
C VAL A 40 -11.85 19.17 -11.76
N ASN A 41 -12.27 19.57 -12.97
CA ASN A 41 -13.38 20.52 -13.19
C ASN A 41 -13.28 21.82 -12.36
N GLY A 42 -12.06 22.33 -12.16
CA GLY A 42 -11.83 23.58 -11.41
C GLY A 42 -11.89 23.45 -9.89
N VAL A 43 -12.09 22.25 -9.35
CA VAL A 43 -12.03 21.97 -7.91
C VAL A 43 -10.66 21.38 -7.57
N GLU A 44 -10.00 21.95 -6.56
CA GLU A 44 -8.76 21.42 -6.01
C GLU A 44 -9.08 20.20 -5.14
N VAL A 45 -8.69 19.01 -5.61
CA VAL A 45 -8.94 17.76 -4.90
C VAL A 45 -7.60 17.20 -4.42
N SER A 46 -7.47 16.98 -3.11
CA SER A 46 -6.32 16.31 -2.51
C SER A 46 -6.27 14.84 -2.96
N LYS A 47 -5.08 14.32 -3.30
CA LYS A 47 -4.87 12.90 -3.70
C LYS A 47 -5.48 11.88 -2.73
N GLU A 48 -5.58 12.22 -1.44
CA GLU A 48 -6.19 11.40 -0.40
C GLU A 48 -7.67 11.13 -0.69
N VAL A 49 -8.50 12.17 -0.80
CA VAL A 49 -9.98 12.07 -1.01
C VAL A 49 -10.37 11.13 -2.17
N PHE A 50 -9.64 11.20 -3.28
CA PHE A 50 -9.96 10.43 -4.49
C PHE A 50 -9.57 8.95 -4.39
N TYR A 51 -8.49 8.68 -3.68
CA TYR A 51 -7.96 7.35 -3.43
C TYR A 51 -8.82 6.56 -2.44
N PHE A 52 -9.48 7.27 -1.52
CA PHE A 52 -10.43 6.67 -0.59
C PHE A 52 -11.76 6.31 -1.23
N ASP A 53 -12.23 7.04 -2.24
CA ASP A 53 -13.39 6.60 -3.02
C ASP A 53 -13.13 5.31 -3.80
N TRP A 54 -11.89 5.10 -4.29
CA TRP A 54 -11.46 3.85 -4.92
C TRP A 54 -11.47 2.67 -3.92
N LEU A 55 -10.87 2.86 -2.74
CA LEU A 55 -10.87 1.89 -1.63
C LEU A 55 -12.30 1.59 -1.13
N LYS A 56 -13.12 2.63 -0.91
CA LYS A 56 -14.53 2.52 -0.50
C LYS A 56 -15.33 1.72 -1.51
N LYS A 57 -15.20 1.97 -2.82
CA LYS A 57 -15.94 1.22 -3.86
C LYS A 57 -15.46 -0.23 -4.02
N ILE A 58 -14.17 -0.49 -3.85
CA ILE A 58 -13.63 -1.86 -3.84
C ILE A 58 -14.12 -2.66 -2.62
N ILE A 59 -14.13 -2.04 -1.44
CA ILE A 59 -14.51 -2.69 -0.18
C ILE A 59 -16.03 -2.82 -0.05
N ALA A 60 -16.79 -1.81 -0.50
CA ALA A 60 -18.22 -1.74 -0.25
C ALA A 60 -19.09 -2.36 -1.35
N GLU A 61 -18.70 -2.32 -2.64
CA GLU A 61 -19.72 -2.49 -3.70
C GLU A 61 -19.31 -3.34 -4.91
N GLY A 62 -18.03 -3.65 -5.14
CA GLY A 62 -17.65 -4.49 -6.30
C GLY A 62 -17.98 -3.89 -7.68
N ASN A 63 -18.30 -2.59 -7.76
CA ASN A 63 -18.83 -1.91 -8.95
C ASN A 63 -17.79 -1.02 -9.67
N ALA A 64 -16.52 -1.40 -9.67
CA ALA A 64 -15.50 -0.74 -10.48
C ALA A 64 -15.24 -1.53 -11.77
N THR A 65 -15.34 -0.87 -12.93
CA THR A 65 -14.99 -1.46 -14.23
C THR A 65 -13.68 -0.87 -14.74
N TYR A 66 -12.85 -1.71 -15.32
CA TYR A 66 -11.50 -1.35 -15.74
C TYR A 66 -11.37 -1.37 -17.27
N GLU A 67 -10.79 -0.32 -17.84
CA GLU A 67 -10.50 -0.22 -19.27
C GLU A 67 -9.09 0.36 -19.48
N GLY A 68 -8.12 -0.51 -19.77
CA GLY A 68 -6.70 -0.13 -19.86
C GLY A 68 -6.16 0.42 -18.54
N ASN A 69 -5.56 1.61 -18.58
CA ASN A 69 -5.06 2.34 -17.40
C ASN A 69 -6.15 3.12 -16.66
N PHE A 70 -7.40 3.01 -17.12
CA PHE A 70 -8.51 3.74 -16.54
C PHE A 70 -9.36 2.89 -15.61
N VAL A 71 -9.74 3.47 -14.48
CA VAL A 71 -10.78 2.96 -13.59
C VAL A 71 -12.03 3.80 -13.81
N THR A 72 -13.12 3.14 -14.17
CA THR A 72 -14.43 3.76 -14.28
C THR A 72 -15.27 3.32 -13.10
N PHE A 73 -15.68 4.28 -12.30
CA PHE A 73 -16.60 4.05 -11.19
C PHE A 73 -18.00 4.42 -11.61
N LYS A 74 -18.90 3.45 -11.51
CA LYS A 74 -20.34 3.72 -11.65
C LYS A 74 -20.85 4.35 -10.37
N ASN A 75 -21.53 5.48 -10.48
CA ASN A 75 -22.24 6.12 -9.38
C ASN A 75 -23.62 6.59 -9.88
N SER A 76 -24.49 7.00 -8.96
CA SER A 76 -25.84 7.51 -9.29
C SER A 76 -25.86 8.86 -10.01
N GLU A 77 -24.71 9.54 -10.10
CA GLU A 77 -24.54 10.89 -10.65
C GLU A 77 -23.80 10.91 -12.00
N GLY A 78 -23.31 9.77 -12.49
CA GLY A 78 -22.54 9.61 -13.73
C GLY A 78 -21.18 8.92 -13.56
N ASP A 79 -20.83 8.08 -14.53
CA ASP A 79 -19.57 7.32 -14.52
C ASP A 79 -18.33 8.22 -14.45
N THR A 80 -17.47 8.02 -13.44
CA THR A 80 -16.22 8.78 -13.27
C THR A 80 -15.03 7.95 -13.78
N LYS A 81 -14.30 8.45 -14.78
CA LYS A 81 -13.15 7.77 -15.42
C LYS A 81 -11.82 8.41 -15.03
N ILE A 82 -10.89 7.59 -14.55
CA ILE A 82 -9.66 8.05 -13.88
C ILE A 82 -8.45 7.30 -14.45
N ASN A 83 -7.36 8.01 -14.78
CA ASN A 83 -6.11 7.40 -15.28
C ASN A 83 -5.18 7.13 -14.08
N ASP A 84 -5.12 5.90 -13.56
CA ASP A 84 -5.13 5.71 -12.08
C ASP A 84 -3.96 4.95 -11.43
N VAL A 85 -2.95 4.46 -12.17
CA VAL A 85 -2.05 3.43 -11.58
C VAL A 85 -0.62 3.91 -11.28
N ASN A 86 -0.11 4.92 -11.99
CA ASN A 86 1.32 5.28 -11.91
C ASN A 86 1.63 6.35 -10.86
N GLU A 87 0.63 7.13 -10.45
CA GLU A 87 0.85 8.34 -9.66
C GLU A 87 0.68 8.16 -8.14
N PHE A 88 0.35 6.94 -7.70
CA PHE A 88 -0.15 6.68 -6.35
C PHE A 88 0.69 5.71 -5.52
N ALA A 89 1.52 4.87 -6.14
CA ALA A 89 2.42 4.02 -5.37
C ALA A 89 3.68 4.79 -4.99
N PHE A 90 4.05 4.71 -3.70
CA PHE A 90 5.34 5.18 -3.24
C PHE A 90 6.45 4.33 -3.85
N LYS A 91 7.41 4.96 -4.52
CA LYS A 91 8.62 4.31 -5.07
C LYS A 91 9.86 4.75 -4.30
N SER A 92 10.71 3.80 -3.94
CA SER A 92 12.03 4.09 -3.36
C SER A 92 13.02 2.97 -3.67
N THR A 93 14.25 3.08 -3.15
CA THR A 93 15.35 2.16 -3.44
C THR A 93 16.15 1.91 -2.17
N ASP A 94 16.33 0.63 -1.84
CA ASP A 94 17.30 0.19 -0.85
C ASP A 94 18.65 -0.12 -1.54
N ILE A 95 19.75 0.18 -0.85
CA ILE A 95 21.10 -0.25 -1.26
C ILE A 95 21.47 -1.52 -0.50
N LEU A 96 21.68 -2.60 -1.25
CA LEU A 96 22.10 -3.89 -0.74
C LEU A 96 23.60 -4.12 -0.99
N PHE A 97 24.20 -4.99 -0.20
CA PHE A 97 25.59 -5.42 -0.38
C PHE A 97 25.61 -6.91 -0.72
N VAL A 98 25.83 -7.24 -1.99
CA VAL A 98 25.85 -8.61 -2.52
C VAL A 98 27.26 -8.89 -3.02
N ASN A 99 27.92 -9.93 -2.51
CA ASN A 99 29.28 -10.30 -2.93
C ASN A 99 30.26 -9.11 -2.96
N LYS A 100 30.23 -8.28 -1.91
CA LYS A 100 31.01 -7.04 -1.76
C LYS A 100 30.70 -5.93 -2.78
N LYS A 101 29.62 -6.04 -3.55
CA LYS A 101 29.15 -5.02 -4.50
C LYS A 101 27.86 -4.37 -4.02
N ARG A 102 27.71 -3.08 -4.30
CA ARG A 102 26.45 -2.35 -4.06
C ARG A 102 25.45 -2.68 -5.17
N VAL A 103 24.28 -3.15 -4.79
CA VAL A 103 23.17 -3.45 -5.71
C VAL A 103 21.95 -2.65 -5.26
N LYS A 104 21.26 -2.01 -6.21
CA LYS A 104 20.00 -1.30 -5.93
C LYS A 104 18.85 -2.29 -5.96
N ALA A 105 17.99 -2.25 -4.95
CA ALA A 105 16.73 -2.96 -4.93
C ALA A 105 15.58 -1.95 -4.81
N GLU A 106 14.84 -1.75 -5.89
CA GLU A 106 13.69 -0.87 -5.90
C GLU A 106 12.53 -1.50 -5.15
N TYR A 107 11.70 -0.67 -4.52
CA TYR A 107 10.44 -1.12 -3.97
C TYR A 107 9.32 -0.12 -4.13
N TYR A 108 8.11 -0.66 -4.14
CA TYR A 108 6.86 0.05 -4.36
C TYR A 108 5.90 -0.28 -3.22
N ALA A 109 5.22 0.71 -2.66
CA ALA A 109 4.16 0.51 -1.67
C ALA A 109 2.89 1.21 -2.11
N ILE A 110 1.75 0.52 -2.04
CA ILE A 110 0.47 1.09 -2.47
C ILE A 110 0.00 2.14 -1.45
N PHE A 111 -0.05 1.77 -0.18
CA PHE A 111 -0.62 2.59 0.90
C PHE A 111 0.43 3.08 1.92
N ASP A 112 0.11 4.19 2.59
CA ASP A 112 0.76 4.59 3.83
C ASP A 112 0.04 3.98 5.04
N TYR A 113 0.78 3.20 5.83
CA TYR A 113 0.27 2.50 7.01
C TYR A 113 0.74 3.18 8.28
N TYR A 114 -0.22 3.72 9.03
CA TYR A 114 0.00 4.27 10.35
C TYR A 114 -0.36 3.20 11.38
N PRO A 115 0.59 2.65 12.16
CA PRO A 115 0.30 1.61 13.14
C PRO A 115 -0.59 2.10 14.27
N LYS A 116 -1.62 1.34 14.65
CA LYS A 116 -2.58 1.71 15.73
C LYS A 116 -1.90 1.98 17.07
N ASN A 117 -0.81 1.27 17.38
CA ASN A 117 -0.06 1.45 18.62
C ASN A 117 0.79 2.73 18.65
N ARG A 118 1.01 3.39 17.51
CA ARG A 118 1.76 4.65 17.40
C ARG A 118 0.86 5.84 17.11
N PHE A 119 -0.18 5.62 16.31
CA PHE A 119 -1.15 6.61 15.89
C PHE A 119 -2.55 6.10 16.28
N PRO A 120 -2.96 6.22 17.56
CA PRO A 120 -4.25 5.70 17.99
C PRO A 120 -5.41 6.39 17.27
N GLU A 121 -5.26 7.71 17.09
CA GLU A 121 -6.20 8.59 16.40
C GLU A 121 -5.65 8.93 15.02
N VAL A 122 -6.45 8.63 14.00
CA VAL A 122 -6.18 8.90 12.59
C VAL A 122 -7.52 9.15 11.92
N ASP A 123 -7.52 9.85 10.80
CA ASP A 123 -8.70 10.07 9.95
C ASP A 123 -9.34 8.74 9.48
N GLU A 124 -10.57 8.85 8.97
CA GLU A 124 -11.35 7.70 8.50
C GLU A 124 -10.63 6.91 7.39
N ASP A 125 -9.83 7.63 6.64
CA ASP A 125 -9.06 7.22 5.49
C ASP A 125 -7.96 6.23 5.92
N ILE A 126 -7.07 6.65 6.82
CA ILE A 126 -6.07 5.75 7.39
C ILE A 126 -6.72 4.58 8.16
N GLN A 127 -7.90 4.76 8.75
CA GLN A 127 -8.65 3.64 9.34
C GLN A 127 -9.06 2.59 8.30
N GLN A 128 -9.45 2.99 7.10
CA GLN A 128 -9.78 2.06 6.01
C GLN A 128 -8.56 1.30 5.52
N ILE A 129 -7.41 1.95 5.38
CA ILE A 129 -6.15 1.28 5.01
C ILE A 129 -5.81 0.19 6.04
N ARG A 130 -5.99 0.47 7.34
CA ARG A 130 -5.83 -0.54 8.39
C ARG A 130 -6.76 -1.73 8.18
N LYS A 131 -8.05 -1.47 7.89
CA LYS A 131 -9.04 -2.52 7.61
C LYS A 131 -8.61 -3.38 6.43
N VAL A 132 -8.11 -2.80 5.33
CA VAL A 132 -7.60 -3.57 4.18
C VAL A 132 -6.41 -4.44 4.56
N VAL A 133 -5.43 -3.88 5.26
CA VAL A 133 -4.25 -4.64 5.71
C VAL A 133 -4.66 -5.80 6.63
N TYR A 134 -5.60 -5.59 7.55
CA TYR A 134 -6.09 -6.64 8.44
C TYR A 134 -6.90 -7.70 7.68
N ALA A 135 -7.83 -7.28 6.83
CA ALA A 135 -8.62 -8.17 6.00
C ALA A 135 -7.75 -9.05 5.09
N PHE A 136 -6.69 -8.49 4.51
CA PHE A 136 -5.68 -9.27 3.78
C PHE A 136 -4.95 -10.27 4.68
N LYS A 137 -4.52 -9.85 5.87
CA LYS A 137 -3.81 -10.72 6.84
C LYS A 137 -4.67 -11.88 7.32
N ASP A 138 -5.97 -11.68 7.41
CA ASP A 138 -6.96 -12.65 7.87
C ASP A 138 -7.58 -13.46 6.73
N GLY A 139 -7.26 -13.13 5.47
CA GLY A 139 -7.81 -13.80 4.28
C GLY A 139 -9.28 -13.47 3.98
N ASN A 140 -9.80 -12.41 4.60
CA ASN A 140 -11.19 -11.96 4.54
C ASN A 140 -11.35 -10.75 3.60
N ILE A 141 -10.75 -10.82 2.41
CA ILE A 141 -10.83 -9.75 1.40
C ILE A 141 -11.02 -10.32 0.00
N ASN A 142 -11.80 -9.64 -0.84
CA ASN A 142 -11.80 -9.92 -2.28
C ASN A 142 -10.47 -9.45 -2.88
N LEU A 143 -9.67 -10.41 -3.37
CA LEU A 143 -8.34 -10.14 -3.89
C LEU A 143 -8.34 -9.64 -5.33
N GLU A 144 -9.42 -9.79 -6.10
CA GLU A 144 -9.42 -9.44 -7.53
C GLU A 144 -9.03 -7.97 -7.79
N PRO A 145 -9.58 -6.98 -7.08
CA PRO A 145 -9.19 -5.58 -7.32
C PRO A 145 -7.73 -5.30 -6.93
N MET A 146 -7.22 -6.00 -5.90
CA MET A 146 -5.83 -5.91 -5.48
C MET A 146 -4.88 -6.54 -6.52
N VAL A 147 -5.25 -7.69 -7.09
CA VAL A 147 -4.52 -8.33 -8.20
C VAL A 147 -4.50 -7.41 -9.42
N ASP A 148 -5.63 -6.80 -9.77
CA ASP A 148 -5.71 -5.91 -10.92
C ASP A 148 -4.80 -4.69 -10.74
N TYR A 149 -4.89 -4.03 -9.58
CA TYR A 149 -4.10 -2.85 -9.26
C TYR A 149 -2.59 -3.16 -9.21
N ILE A 150 -2.18 -4.19 -8.44
CA ILE A 150 -0.76 -4.57 -8.35
C ILE A 150 -0.22 -4.97 -9.74
N GLY A 151 -1.01 -5.71 -10.53
CA GLY A 151 -0.57 -6.12 -11.86
C GLY A 151 -0.37 -4.92 -12.78
N LYS A 152 -1.28 -3.95 -12.78
CA LYS A 152 -1.12 -2.73 -13.56
C LYS A 152 0.05 -1.87 -13.10
N LEU A 153 0.26 -1.74 -11.78
CA LEU A 153 1.43 -1.07 -11.22
C LEU A 153 2.72 -1.66 -11.81
N ILE A 154 2.84 -2.98 -11.75
CA ILE A 154 4.02 -3.71 -12.25
C ILE A 154 4.18 -3.51 -13.77
N LEU A 155 3.09 -3.64 -14.54
CA LEU A 155 3.11 -3.49 -15.99
C LEU A 155 3.50 -2.06 -16.43
N ASN A 156 3.12 -1.05 -15.65
CA ASN A 156 3.34 0.34 -16.01
C ASN A 156 4.71 0.89 -15.55
N GLU A 157 5.29 0.35 -14.48
CA GLU A 157 6.60 0.79 -13.96
C GLU A 157 7.79 0.21 -14.76
N ASN A 158 7.58 -0.17 -16.02
CA ASN A 158 8.58 -0.77 -16.92
C ASN A 158 9.40 -1.88 -16.22
N PHE A 159 8.72 -2.77 -15.50
CA PHE A 159 9.36 -3.96 -14.95
C PHE A 159 9.88 -4.82 -16.12
N GLN A 160 11.09 -5.35 -16.00
CA GLN A 160 11.57 -6.35 -16.95
C GLN A 160 10.86 -7.66 -16.62
N LEU A 161 9.81 -7.99 -17.38
CA LEU A 161 8.94 -9.14 -17.10
C LEU A 161 9.42 -10.44 -17.74
N ASP A 162 10.28 -10.35 -18.75
CA ASP A 162 10.94 -11.53 -19.31
C ASP A 162 11.75 -12.27 -18.24
N ASN A 163 11.58 -13.59 -18.21
CA ASN A 163 12.21 -14.47 -17.23
C ASN A 163 11.98 -14.04 -15.77
N THR A 164 10.79 -13.52 -15.46
CA THR A 164 10.43 -13.04 -14.13
C THR A 164 9.73 -14.10 -13.30
N ILE A 165 9.92 -14.04 -11.99
CA ILE A 165 9.18 -14.82 -11.00
C ILE A 165 8.63 -13.93 -9.89
N LEU A 166 7.39 -14.23 -9.49
CA LEU A 166 6.70 -13.57 -8.39
C LEU A 166 6.76 -14.46 -7.14
N ILE A 167 7.32 -13.95 -6.05
CA ILE A 167 7.55 -14.71 -4.81
C ILE A 167 6.98 -13.93 -3.61
N PRO A 168 6.08 -14.51 -2.80
CA PRO A 168 5.69 -13.90 -1.53
C PRO A 168 6.83 -13.99 -0.52
N ILE A 169 7.03 -12.94 0.28
CA ILE A 169 7.82 -13.04 1.51
C ILE A 169 6.97 -13.80 2.54
N PRO A 170 7.40 -14.98 3.03
CA PRO A 170 6.58 -15.75 3.96
C PRO A 170 6.26 -14.99 5.25
N ALA A 171 5.07 -15.21 5.78
CA ALA A 171 4.68 -14.75 7.11
C ALA A 171 5.39 -15.57 8.20
N SER A 172 5.10 -15.30 9.48
CA SER A 172 5.77 -16.01 10.59
C SER A 172 5.43 -17.50 10.70
N THR A 173 4.35 -17.94 10.05
CA THR A 173 3.94 -19.35 10.01
C THR A 173 3.47 -19.75 8.61
N LYS A 174 3.50 -21.04 8.32
CA LYS A 174 2.97 -21.60 7.07
C LYS A 174 1.48 -21.29 6.91
N ALA A 175 0.71 -21.45 7.98
CA ALA A 175 -0.72 -21.14 7.98
C ALA A 175 -1.00 -19.68 7.60
N LYS A 176 -0.27 -18.72 8.19
CA LYS A 176 -0.41 -17.29 7.84
C LYS A 176 0.02 -17.01 6.40
N THR A 177 1.07 -17.67 5.92
CA THR A 177 1.52 -17.56 4.53
C THR A 177 0.44 -18.03 3.56
N ILE A 178 -0.21 -19.16 3.84
CA ILE A 178 -1.33 -19.70 3.04
C ILE A 178 -2.49 -18.72 3.03
N ILE A 179 -2.94 -18.26 4.19
CA ILE A 179 -4.06 -17.32 4.33
C ILE A 179 -3.83 -16.06 3.48
N ARG A 180 -2.62 -15.50 3.51
CA ARG A 180 -2.29 -14.25 2.82
C ARG A 180 -2.07 -14.40 1.32
N TYR A 181 -1.30 -15.42 0.92
CA TYR A 181 -0.68 -15.41 -0.41
C TYR A 181 -1.18 -16.50 -1.37
N SER A 182 -1.82 -17.57 -0.87
CA SER A 182 -2.22 -18.71 -1.72
C SER A 182 -3.20 -18.33 -2.83
N LYS A 183 -4.02 -17.30 -2.60
CA LYS A 183 -5.05 -16.83 -3.54
C LYS A 183 -4.64 -15.62 -4.39
N ILE A 184 -3.52 -14.95 -4.09
CA ILE A 184 -3.08 -13.74 -4.82
C ILE A 184 -1.92 -14.00 -5.79
N ILE A 185 -0.98 -14.88 -5.45
CA ILE A 185 0.27 -15.04 -6.23
C ILE A 185 0.01 -15.63 -7.62
N GLU A 186 -0.82 -16.68 -7.72
CA GLU A 186 -1.11 -17.32 -9.00
C GLU A 186 -1.87 -16.38 -9.98
N PRO A 187 -2.97 -15.70 -9.58
CA PRO A 187 -3.63 -14.73 -10.45
C PRO A 187 -2.72 -13.55 -10.85
N LEU A 188 -1.94 -13.03 -9.91
CA LEU A 188 -1.05 -11.90 -10.18
C LEU A 188 0.09 -12.29 -11.12
N ALA A 189 0.73 -13.45 -10.92
CA ALA A 189 1.77 -13.97 -11.79
C ALA A 189 1.26 -14.14 -13.23
N LYS A 190 0.05 -14.71 -13.40
CA LYS A 190 -0.62 -14.80 -14.71
C LYS A 190 -0.84 -13.44 -15.35
N LYS A 191 -1.33 -12.45 -14.58
CA LYS A 191 -1.63 -11.11 -15.09
C LYS A 191 -0.39 -10.39 -15.64
N ILE A 192 0.76 -10.56 -15.01
CA ILE A 192 2.02 -9.92 -15.41
C ILE A 192 2.92 -10.82 -16.27
N ASN A 193 2.42 -11.98 -16.70
CA ASN A 193 3.18 -12.99 -17.44
C ASN A 193 4.50 -13.42 -16.74
N ALA A 194 4.47 -13.57 -15.42
CA ALA A 194 5.59 -14.07 -14.61
C ALA A 194 5.36 -15.52 -14.15
N LYS A 195 6.44 -16.19 -13.77
CA LYS A 195 6.39 -17.50 -13.11
C LYS A 195 5.79 -17.35 -11.70
N ASN A 196 4.98 -18.32 -11.28
CA ASN A 196 4.53 -18.44 -9.90
C ASN A 196 5.66 -19.04 -9.04
N GLY A 197 6.15 -18.27 -8.07
CA GLY A 197 7.18 -18.68 -7.12
C GLY A 197 6.69 -18.82 -5.69
N TYR A 198 5.39 -19.07 -5.46
CA TYR A 198 4.78 -19.20 -4.14
C TYR A 198 5.56 -20.12 -3.18
N ASN A 199 6.10 -21.23 -3.69
CA ASN A 199 6.83 -22.23 -2.89
C ASN A 199 8.37 -22.06 -2.94
N PHE A 200 8.91 -20.98 -3.52
CA PHE A 200 10.36 -20.83 -3.67
C PHE A 200 11.05 -20.38 -2.40
N ILE A 201 10.31 -19.69 -1.53
CA ILE A 201 10.73 -19.36 -0.18
C ILE A 201 9.65 -19.90 0.74
N THR A 202 10.04 -20.76 1.68
CA THR A 202 9.15 -21.28 2.71
C THR A 202 9.66 -20.89 4.09
N THR A 203 8.79 -20.93 5.09
CA THR A 203 9.18 -20.64 6.48
C THR A 203 8.97 -21.87 7.36
N THR A 204 9.80 -22.02 8.38
CA THR A 204 9.42 -22.74 9.60
C THR A 204 8.60 -21.82 10.50
N ASP A 205 7.69 -22.40 11.28
CA ASP A 205 6.83 -21.64 12.18
C ASP A 205 7.66 -21.04 13.31
N HIS A 206 7.48 -19.75 13.55
CA HIS A 206 8.17 -18.99 14.58
C HIS A 206 7.31 -17.85 15.11
N GLU A 207 7.69 -17.35 16.29
CA GLU A 207 7.06 -16.17 16.86
C GLU A 207 7.31 -14.95 15.97
N PRO A 208 6.30 -14.07 15.78
CA PRO A 208 6.50 -12.87 15.01
C PRO A 208 7.67 -12.05 15.57
N ASN A 209 8.65 -11.77 14.72
CA ASN A 209 9.84 -10.97 14.99
C ASN A 209 9.52 -9.47 15.23
N ARG A 210 8.61 -9.16 16.15
CA ARG A 210 8.18 -7.81 16.56
C ARG A 210 9.28 -7.16 17.43
N GLY A 211 9.61 -5.90 17.16
CA GLY A 211 10.41 -5.07 18.07
C GLY A 211 11.95 -5.17 17.98
N HIS A 212 12.52 -6.26 17.48
CA HIS A 212 13.99 -6.37 17.35
C HIS A 212 14.49 -5.73 16.05
N ALA A 213 14.99 -4.49 16.14
CA ALA A 213 15.76 -3.88 15.06
C ALA A 213 17.12 -4.58 14.92
N GLY A 214 17.52 -4.97 13.71
CA GLY A 214 18.88 -5.46 13.43
C GLY A 214 19.12 -6.98 13.48
N GLY A 215 18.11 -7.82 13.76
CA GLY A 215 18.26 -9.28 13.75
C GLY A 215 18.16 -9.93 12.35
N ASN A 216 18.55 -11.21 12.24
CA ASN A 216 18.33 -12.03 11.05
C ASN A 216 16.85 -12.40 10.92
N LYS A 217 16.10 -11.66 10.09
CA LYS A 217 14.66 -11.87 9.87
C LYS A 217 14.34 -13.04 8.95
N ILE A 218 15.36 -13.60 8.28
CA ILE A 218 15.20 -14.71 7.33
C ILE A 218 15.79 -16.02 7.85
N GLU A 219 16.13 -16.11 9.14
CA GLU A 219 16.71 -17.32 9.75
C GLU A 219 15.79 -18.55 9.64
N HIS A 220 14.47 -18.32 9.66
CA HIS A 220 13.45 -19.36 9.51
C HIS A 220 13.10 -19.65 8.04
N PHE A 221 13.70 -18.93 7.09
CA PHE A 221 13.38 -19.09 5.67
C PHE A 221 14.23 -20.19 5.04
N THR A 222 13.57 -21.06 4.28
CA THR A 222 14.21 -21.98 3.35
C THR A 222 14.15 -21.39 1.96
N PHE A 223 15.33 -21.10 1.39
CA PHE A 223 15.48 -20.68 0.00
C PHE A 223 15.83 -21.89 -0.85
N HIS A 224 14.93 -22.28 -1.75
CA HIS A 224 15.19 -23.38 -2.68
C HIS A 224 16.21 -22.89 -3.73
N HIS A 225 17.47 -23.35 -3.69
CA HIS A 225 18.65 -22.73 -4.37
C HIS A 225 18.59 -22.64 -5.91
N SER A 226 18.19 -23.71 -6.59
CA SER A 226 18.31 -23.86 -8.05
C SER A 226 17.58 -22.84 -8.93
N PRO A 227 16.39 -22.33 -8.57
CA PRO A 227 15.52 -21.72 -9.54
C PRO A 227 15.67 -20.19 -9.61
N TYR A 228 16.60 -19.57 -8.89
CA TYR A 228 16.80 -18.11 -8.92
C TYR A 228 17.72 -17.64 -10.05
N SER A 229 18.63 -18.50 -10.49
CA SER A 229 19.72 -18.12 -11.40
C SER A 229 19.20 -17.49 -12.70
N GLY A 230 19.62 -16.26 -12.98
CA GLY A 230 19.24 -15.50 -14.17
C GLY A 230 17.80 -14.97 -14.18
N LEU A 231 17.02 -15.16 -13.12
CA LEU A 231 15.65 -14.64 -13.03
C LEU A 231 15.62 -13.18 -12.56
N ASN A 232 14.63 -12.43 -13.05
CA ASN A 232 14.17 -11.21 -12.39
C ASN A 232 13.16 -11.62 -11.30
N VAL A 233 13.29 -11.09 -10.08
CA VAL A 233 12.45 -11.50 -8.96
C VAL A 233 11.61 -10.32 -8.47
N ILE A 234 10.31 -10.53 -8.35
CA ILE A 234 9.39 -9.60 -7.69
C ILE A 234 8.99 -10.23 -6.35
N LEU A 235 9.36 -9.56 -5.26
CA LEU A 235 8.96 -9.93 -3.90
C LEU A 235 7.67 -9.22 -3.53
N ILE A 236 6.68 -9.97 -3.03
CA ILE A 236 5.40 -9.44 -2.53
C ILE A 236 5.33 -9.60 -1.02
N ASP A 237 4.95 -8.56 -0.30
CA ASP A 237 4.71 -8.62 1.15
C ASP A 237 3.55 -7.70 1.54
N ASP A 238 2.97 -7.89 2.73
CA ASP A 238 1.87 -7.06 3.21
C ASP A 238 2.34 -5.62 3.53
N VAL A 239 3.08 -5.44 4.62
CA VAL A 239 3.46 -4.13 5.13
C VAL A 239 4.95 -4.05 5.30
N ARG A 240 5.59 -3.17 4.53
CA ARG A 240 6.98 -2.79 4.75
C ARG A 240 7.09 -1.95 6.01
N THR A 241 7.63 -2.54 7.08
CA THR A 241 7.95 -1.80 8.31
C THR A 241 9.34 -1.14 8.19
N SER A 242 10.38 -1.74 8.75
CA SER A 242 11.78 -1.29 8.59
C SER A 242 12.40 -1.66 7.23
N GLY A 243 11.72 -2.53 6.46
CA GLY A 243 12.25 -3.14 5.25
C GLY A 243 13.35 -4.18 5.48
N THR A 244 13.68 -4.53 6.73
CA THR A 244 14.79 -5.46 7.02
C THR A 244 14.58 -6.85 6.40
N THR A 245 13.38 -7.43 6.53
CA THR A 245 13.04 -8.73 5.90
C THR A 245 13.20 -8.67 4.39
N PHE A 246 12.66 -7.63 3.74
CA PHE A 246 12.83 -7.43 2.30
C PHE A 246 14.30 -7.35 1.90
N LYS A 247 15.09 -6.51 2.57
CA LYS A 247 16.52 -6.34 2.25
C LYS A 247 17.30 -7.64 2.38
N GLN A 248 17.09 -8.39 3.46
CA GLN A 248 17.77 -9.66 3.70
C GLN A 248 17.32 -10.73 2.68
N THR A 249 16.03 -10.84 2.41
CA THR A 249 15.48 -11.74 1.39
C THR A 249 16.03 -11.42 0.00
N ALA A 250 16.00 -10.15 -0.40
CA ALA A 250 16.50 -9.68 -1.68
C ALA A 250 18.01 -9.93 -1.83
N GLN A 251 18.79 -9.61 -0.79
CA GLN A 251 20.22 -9.89 -0.78
C GLN A 251 20.49 -11.39 -0.96
N ARG A 252 19.78 -12.25 -0.21
CA ARG A 252 19.94 -13.69 -0.31
C ARG A 252 19.61 -14.21 -1.71
N ILE A 253 18.54 -13.75 -2.33
CA ILE A 253 18.15 -14.16 -3.69
C ILE A 253 19.17 -13.72 -4.74
N LEU A 254 19.74 -12.53 -4.60
CA LEU A 254 20.82 -12.04 -5.48
C LEU A 254 22.11 -12.86 -5.31
N GLU A 255 22.46 -13.24 -4.07
CA GLU A 255 23.58 -14.16 -3.81
C GLU A 255 23.36 -15.55 -4.45
N LEU A 256 22.10 -15.96 -4.60
CA LEU A 256 21.69 -17.20 -5.27
C LEU A 256 21.60 -17.08 -6.80
N GLY A 257 22.03 -15.95 -7.38
CA GLY A 257 22.20 -15.79 -8.82
C GLY A 257 21.05 -15.10 -9.55
N ALA A 258 20.08 -14.53 -8.84
CA ALA A 258 19.06 -13.69 -9.49
C ALA A 258 19.69 -12.49 -10.21
N ASN A 259 19.10 -12.10 -11.34
CA ASN A 259 19.52 -10.93 -12.13
C ASN A 259 19.12 -9.61 -11.45
N SER A 260 17.90 -9.56 -10.89
CA SER A 260 17.39 -8.39 -10.19
C SER A 260 16.35 -8.79 -9.14
N VAL A 261 16.16 -7.92 -8.14
CA VAL A 261 15.07 -8.05 -7.16
C VAL A 261 14.35 -6.70 -7.01
N ARG A 262 13.02 -6.71 -7.09
CA ARG A 262 12.15 -5.58 -6.75
C ARG A 262 11.13 -5.99 -5.69
N GLY A 263 10.72 -5.06 -4.84
CA GLY A 263 9.69 -5.29 -3.82
C GLY A 263 8.38 -4.60 -4.17
N VAL A 264 7.25 -5.24 -3.92
CA VAL A 264 5.93 -4.65 -4.02
C VAL A 264 5.16 -4.95 -2.72
N PHE A 265 4.66 -3.91 -2.09
CA PHE A 265 4.03 -3.95 -0.77
C PHE A 265 2.62 -3.40 -0.83
N ILE A 266 1.71 -4.02 -0.08
CA ILE A 266 0.38 -3.42 0.12
C ILE A 266 0.58 -2.07 0.81
N ALA A 267 1.37 -1.98 1.87
CA ALA A 267 1.60 -0.70 2.53
C ALA A 267 3.03 -0.50 3.04
N LYS A 268 3.42 0.75 3.30
CA LYS A 268 4.64 1.09 4.05
C LYS A 268 4.29 1.72 5.39
N THR A 269 5.02 1.36 6.44
CA THR A 269 4.83 1.97 7.75
C THR A 269 5.36 3.41 7.77
N ILE A 270 4.55 4.33 8.28
CA ILE A 270 4.97 5.69 8.62
C ILE A 270 5.49 5.73 10.07
N GLY A 271 6.65 6.37 10.26
CA GLY A 271 7.21 6.70 11.57
C GLY A 271 6.93 8.15 11.94
N PHE A 272 7.13 8.49 13.21
CA PHE A 272 7.37 9.89 13.56
C PHE A 272 8.73 10.26 12.98
N ASN A 273 8.76 11.27 12.10
CA ASN A 273 10.02 11.93 11.73
C ASN A 273 10.44 12.87 12.84
#